data_AF-K3UV93-F1
#
_entry.id   AF-K3UV93-F1
#
_cell.length_a   1.000
_cell.length_b   1.000
_cell.length_c   1.000
_cell.angle_alpha   90.00
_cell.angle_beta   90.00
_cell.angle_gamma   90.00
#
_symmetry.space_group_name_H-M   'P 1'
#
loop_
_entity.id
_entity.type
_entity.pdbx_description
1 polymer ?
#
loop_
_entity_poly.entity_id
_entity_poly.type
_entity_poly.pdbx_seq_one_letter_code
_entity_poly.pdbx_strand_id
1 'polypeptide(L)'
;MAPPNKSTATPAVASLPADIYTNEQIHSRSKAPWRAHFLRRLPWDGFLALVVGIGCAIAMIIIILKSNNDLVENWRVAPGVYLAIASVVANVVLRYTFNRGVEISWWVAALQEDKTTTVADLHHIWSFGTSLRSALLAGRGFNLVALAAILLALMPANAPLVQRASRTVSRPTTRDITVPVVAAPFLNATWGATGMITGRIYQVNYITPSFAPVLQDHLLSTPIWLENSPCRGTTCRGILQAAGYKMSCVNGSEFFDKSPRLPDEIAEDGNSAFNESVVFSTGFSYMVYGRVQEWRGGESIMNLTAKFKEHGQCKGNVAVRNCTMAPATLAYHVVIANGTIALDRSYTYKDDMLVRYATISDIQVHGGIFLALQSMFSAKVTLRFAGGVGYDMTTTGITALRYSRRAETDAETRCQNKWLDPTHDILMTARELMFRLALQGNNTDVAPQSVRVTQRGTEVVYTSDFLFLGLALLLIGLAAISVVPLLMYWWRLGRDVSLSPIEIARAFSAPELMDLGSNLDASRLIKDIDTKEVRYGVVSYESADGNREQTTSELAFARPSVVQAPQRGEQY
;
A
#
# COMPACT_ATOMS: atom_id res chain seq x y z
N MET A 1 -59.44 35.54 62.35
CA MET A 1 -59.17 35.56 60.89
C MET A 1 -59.53 34.17 60.37
N ALA A 2 -60.72 34.02 59.80
CA ALA A 2 -61.18 32.75 59.24
C ALA A 2 -60.49 32.49 57.89
N PRO A 3 -60.07 31.26 57.56
CA PRO A 3 -59.67 30.92 56.21
C PRO A 3 -60.91 30.74 55.32
N PRO A 4 -60.83 31.09 54.03
CA PRO A 4 -61.98 31.08 53.13
C PRO A 4 -62.38 29.66 52.72
N ASN A 5 -63.70 29.47 52.59
CA ASN A 5 -64.35 28.29 52.01
C ASN A 5 -63.73 27.92 50.65
N LYS A 6 -63.11 26.74 50.56
CA LYS A 6 -62.93 26.04 49.30
C LYS A 6 -64.30 25.56 48.83
N SER A 7 -64.84 26.16 47.78
CA SER A 7 -65.92 25.53 47.03
C SER A 7 -65.38 24.23 46.44
N THR A 8 -65.82 23.09 46.97
CA THR A 8 -65.71 21.80 46.29
C THR A 8 -66.55 21.87 45.02
N ALA A 9 -65.91 22.22 43.90
CA ALA A 9 -66.46 21.99 42.58
C ALA A 9 -66.49 20.47 42.40
N THR A 10 -67.70 19.91 42.34
CA THR A 10 -67.95 18.54 41.90
C THR A 10 -67.30 18.38 40.51
N PRO A 11 -66.48 17.35 40.28
CA PRO A 11 -65.89 17.14 38.97
C PRO A 11 -67.00 16.93 37.94
N ALA A 12 -66.86 17.56 36.77
CA ALA A 12 -67.74 17.27 35.65
C ALA A 12 -67.58 15.80 35.27
N VAL A 13 -68.69 15.06 35.19
CA VAL A 13 -68.72 13.65 34.79
C VAL A 13 -69.03 13.59 33.30
N ALA A 14 -68.33 12.72 32.56
CA ALA A 14 -68.65 12.47 31.16
C ALA A 14 -69.89 11.56 31.11
N SER A 15 -70.89 11.89 30.28
CA SER A 15 -71.95 10.92 29.97
C SER A 15 -71.38 9.80 29.11
N LEU A 16 -71.65 8.53 29.44
CA LEU A 16 -71.39 7.44 28.49
C LEU A 16 -72.11 7.74 27.17
N PRO A 17 -71.51 7.45 25.99
CA PRO A 17 -72.28 7.38 24.77
C PRO A 17 -73.20 6.16 24.88
N ALA A 18 -74.38 6.35 25.45
CA ALA A 18 -75.47 5.38 25.34
C ALA A 18 -75.78 5.19 23.86
N ASP A 19 -75.95 3.93 23.47
CA ASP A 19 -76.30 3.53 22.12
C ASP A 19 -77.46 4.36 21.54
N ILE A 20 -77.41 4.54 20.22
CA ILE A 20 -78.36 5.24 19.33
C ILE A 20 -78.00 6.71 19.07
N TYR A 21 -77.06 6.91 18.14
CA TYR A 21 -77.16 8.08 17.26
C TYR A 21 -78.42 7.92 16.41
N THR A 22 -79.42 8.77 16.65
CA THR A 22 -80.52 8.99 15.72
C THR A 22 -79.94 9.36 14.35
N ASN A 23 -80.47 8.71 13.31
CA ASN A 23 -79.95 8.72 11.93
C ASN A 23 -79.81 10.11 11.25
N GLU A 24 -80.15 11.22 11.92
CA GLU A 24 -80.27 12.55 11.32
C GLU A 24 -79.04 13.46 11.46
N GLN A 25 -78.07 13.19 12.35
CA GLN A 25 -76.85 14.03 12.46
C GLN A 25 -75.64 13.52 11.67
N ILE A 26 -75.78 12.41 10.91
CA ILE A 26 -74.68 11.79 10.13
C ILE A 26 -74.41 12.53 8.80
N HIS A 27 -75.08 13.66 8.52
CA HIS A 27 -75.22 14.19 7.16
C HIS A 27 -74.41 15.44 6.75
N SER A 28 -73.35 15.88 7.46
CA SER A 28 -72.50 16.96 6.89
C SER A 28 -71.00 16.93 7.19
N ARG A 29 -70.42 15.79 7.59
CA ARG A 29 -68.98 15.76 7.97
C ARG A 29 -68.16 14.93 6.98
N SER A 30 -67.05 15.52 6.51
CA SER A 30 -66.28 15.18 5.30
C SER A 30 -66.18 13.67 4.99
N LYS A 31 -67.04 13.17 4.11
CA LYS A 31 -67.00 11.78 3.61
C LYS A 31 -66.00 11.69 2.45
N ALA A 32 -64.71 11.60 2.74
CA ALA A 32 -63.75 11.19 1.72
C ALA A 32 -64.05 9.73 1.32
N PRO A 33 -64.50 9.45 0.08
CA PRO A 33 -64.89 8.09 -0.29
C PRO A 33 -63.67 7.16 -0.34
N TRP A 34 -63.84 5.90 0.07
CA TRP A 34 -62.83 4.88 -0.10
C TRP A 34 -62.62 4.62 -1.60
N ARG A 35 -61.46 5.03 -2.13
CA ARG A 35 -61.11 4.88 -3.55
C ARG A 35 -59.76 4.19 -3.67
N ALA A 36 -59.79 2.88 -3.55
CA ALA A 36 -58.68 2.00 -3.91
C ALA A 36 -58.36 2.17 -5.40
N HIS A 37 -57.13 2.54 -5.73
CA HIS A 37 -56.70 2.70 -7.11
C HIS A 37 -55.21 2.39 -7.27
N PHE A 38 -54.87 1.48 -8.20
CA PHE A 38 -53.51 0.96 -8.38
C PHE A 38 -52.47 2.05 -8.70
N LEU A 39 -52.73 2.91 -9.71
CA LEU A 39 -51.77 3.94 -10.17
C LEU A 39 -51.77 5.22 -9.33
N ARG A 40 -52.94 5.69 -8.88
CA ARG A 40 -53.08 6.99 -8.21
C ARG A 40 -52.66 6.97 -6.74
N ARG A 41 -52.57 5.78 -6.13
CA ARG A 41 -52.14 5.55 -4.74
C ARG A 41 -50.81 4.80 -4.65
N LEU A 42 -50.04 4.78 -5.74
CA LEU A 42 -48.70 4.20 -5.74
C LEU A 42 -47.83 4.99 -4.75
N PRO A 43 -47.12 4.34 -3.81
CA PRO A 43 -46.17 5.00 -2.91
C PRO A 43 -44.90 5.41 -3.68
N TRP A 44 -45.02 6.45 -4.52
CA TRP A 44 -43.97 6.94 -5.40
C TRP A 44 -42.67 7.22 -4.65
N ASP A 45 -42.75 7.79 -3.45
CA ASP A 45 -41.58 8.10 -2.64
C ASP A 45 -40.80 6.84 -2.24
N GLY A 46 -41.49 5.73 -1.95
CA GLY A 46 -40.88 4.46 -1.59
C GLY A 46 -40.19 3.78 -2.78
N PHE A 47 -40.85 3.78 -3.95
CA PHE A 47 -40.28 3.25 -5.18
C PHE A 47 -39.12 4.09 -5.72
N LEU A 48 -39.24 5.42 -5.68
CA LEU A 48 -38.17 6.33 -6.09
C LEU A 48 -36.94 6.15 -5.21
N ALA A 49 -37.13 6.03 -3.90
CA ALA A 49 -36.07 5.68 -2.97
C ALA A 49 -35.42 4.34 -3.34
N LEU A 50 -36.19 3.29 -3.59
CA LEU A 50 -35.63 1.99 -4.00
C LEU A 50 -34.78 2.09 -5.28
N VAL A 51 -35.24 2.84 -6.29
CA VAL A 51 -34.50 3.08 -7.54
C VAL A 51 -33.20 3.84 -7.29
N VAL A 52 -33.21 4.86 -6.42
CA VAL A 52 -31.99 5.59 -6.03
C VAL A 52 -31.01 4.65 -5.31
N GLY A 53 -31.49 3.76 -4.44
CA GLY A 53 -30.66 2.75 -3.78
C GLY A 53 -29.99 1.79 -4.77
N ILE A 54 -30.75 1.28 -5.75
CA ILE A 54 -30.22 0.43 -6.83
C ILE A 54 -29.20 1.21 -7.68
N GLY A 55 -29.49 2.47 -7.99
CA GLY A 55 -28.56 3.37 -8.71
C GLY A 55 -27.24 3.55 -7.96
N CYS A 56 -27.27 3.68 -6.63
CA CYS A 56 -26.06 3.74 -5.82
C CYS A 56 -25.25 2.44 -5.88
N ALA A 57 -25.91 1.27 -5.87
CA ALA A 57 -25.25 -0.03 -6.03
C ALA A 57 -24.55 -0.15 -7.39
N ILE A 58 -25.21 0.27 -8.47
CA ILE A 58 -24.62 0.30 -9.82
C ILE A 58 -23.43 1.28 -9.87
N ALA A 59 -23.56 2.47 -9.28
CA ALA A 59 -22.46 3.44 -9.23
C ALA A 59 -21.23 2.87 -8.51
N MET A 60 -21.42 2.14 -7.40
CA MET A 60 -20.31 1.48 -6.69
C MET A 60 -19.57 0.45 -7.56
N ILE A 61 -20.32 -0.34 -8.36
CA ILE A 61 -19.73 -1.29 -9.32
C ILE A 61 -18.90 -0.54 -10.38
N ILE A 62 -19.45 0.52 -10.97
CA ILE A 62 -18.77 1.29 -12.01
C ILE A 62 -17.48 1.92 -11.49
N ILE A 63 -17.50 2.51 -10.30
CA ILE A 63 -16.32 3.16 -9.69
C ILE A 63 -15.21 2.14 -9.48
N ILE A 64 -15.52 0.95 -8.97
CA ILE A 64 -14.51 -0.09 -8.68
C ILE A 64 -13.96 -0.71 -9.96
N LEU A 65 -14.79 -0.92 -10.98
CA LEU A 65 -14.33 -1.40 -12.29
C LEU A 65 -13.43 -0.38 -12.98
N LYS A 66 -13.80 0.91 -12.95
CA LYS A 66 -13.03 1.98 -13.60
C LYS A 66 -11.72 2.29 -12.87
N SER A 67 -11.71 2.21 -11.54
CA SER A 67 -10.50 2.49 -10.75
C SER A 67 -9.50 1.32 -10.75
N ASN A 68 -9.91 0.11 -11.15
CA ASN A 68 -9.03 -1.04 -11.11
C ASN A 68 -7.85 -0.91 -12.09
N ASN A 69 -6.62 -0.99 -11.58
CA ASN A 69 -5.36 -0.78 -12.30
C ASN A 69 -5.18 0.65 -12.84
N ASP A 70 -5.91 1.63 -12.34
CA ASP A 70 -5.73 3.02 -12.73
C ASP A 70 -4.74 3.75 -11.81
N LEU A 71 -4.06 4.76 -12.35
CA LEU A 71 -3.09 5.57 -11.62
C LEU A 71 -3.80 6.49 -10.62
N VAL A 72 -3.17 6.70 -9.45
CA VAL A 72 -3.72 7.63 -8.45
C VAL A 72 -3.85 9.06 -8.99
N GLU A 73 -2.91 9.47 -9.84
CA GLU A 73 -2.88 10.82 -10.46
C GLU A 73 -4.07 11.09 -11.41
N ASN A 74 -4.67 10.05 -11.98
CA ASN A 74 -5.82 10.19 -12.88
C ASN A 74 -7.11 10.59 -12.15
N TRP A 75 -7.14 10.48 -10.82
CA TRP A 75 -8.32 10.72 -10.01
C TRP A 75 -8.15 11.96 -9.13
N ARG A 76 -8.96 13.00 -9.38
CA ARG A 76 -8.99 14.20 -8.52
C ARG A 76 -9.43 13.91 -7.08
N VAL A 77 -10.30 12.92 -6.92
CA VAL A 77 -10.83 12.47 -5.63
C VAL A 77 -10.70 10.95 -5.58
N ALA A 78 -10.26 10.42 -4.44
CA ALA A 78 -10.05 8.99 -4.29
C ALA A 78 -11.36 8.22 -4.50
N PRO A 79 -11.35 7.10 -5.26
CA PRO A 79 -12.51 6.23 -5.46
C PRO A 79 -13.22 5.85 -4.15
N GLY A 80 -12.46 5.62 -3.08
CA GLY A 80 -12.99 5.31 -1.74
C GLY A 80 -13.95 6.38 -1.18
N VAL A 81 -13.78 7.65 -1.55
CA VAL A 81 -14.67 8.74 -1.11
C VAL A 81 -16.02 8.67 -1.84
N TYR A 82 -16.00 8.46 -3.16
CA TYR A 82 -17.23 8.28 -3.95
C TYR A 82 -18.03 7.07 -3.46
N LEU A 83 -17.32 5.98 -3.15
CA LEU A 83 -17.89 4.77 -2.58
C LEU A 83 -18.53 5.00 -1.20
N ALA A 84 -17.85 5.75 -0.32
CA ALA A 84 -18.41 6.10 0.99
C ALA A 84 -19.72 6.91 0.85
N ILE A 85 -19.74 7.93 -0.01
CA ILE A 85 -20.94 8.75 -0.26
C ILE A 85 -22.08 7.89 -0.79
N ALA A 86 -21.82 7.05 -1.80
CA ALA A 86 -22.83 6.15 -2.38
C ALA A 86 -23.40 5.18 -1.33
N SER A 87 -22.56 4.63 -0.46
CA SER A 87 -23.00 3.72 0.61
C SER A 87 -23.90 4.42 1.65
N VAL A 88 -23.59 5.66 2.02
CA VAL A 88 -24.40 6.45 2.96
C VAL A 88 -25.77 6.76 2.37
N VAL A 89 -25.80 7.20 1.10
CA VAL A 89 -27.06 7.48 0.39
C VAL A 89 -27.89 6.21 0.29
N ALA A 90 -27.31 5.07 -0.10
CA ALA A 90 -28.02 3.80 -0.17
C ALA A 90 -28.64 3.41 1.19
N ASN A 91 -27.89 3.54 2.28
CA ASN A 91 -28.35 3.19 3.63
C ASN A 91 -29.54 4.05 4.08
N VAL A 92 -29.46 5.38 3.88
CA VAL A 92 -30.53 6.32 4.26
C VAL A 92 -31.81 6.02 3.47
N VAL A 93 -31.65 5.83 2.17
CA VAL A 93 -32.76 5.67 1.24
C VAL A 93 -33.45 4.31 1.45
N LEU A 94 -32.71 3.23 1.65
CA LEU A 94 -33.29 1.92 2.01
C LEU A 94 -34.05 1.95 3.35
N ARG A 95 -33.52 2.68 4.34
CA ARG A 95 -34.22 2.86 5.62
C ARG A 95 -35.52 3.65 5.46
N TYR A 96 -35.52 4.67 4.61
CA TYR A 96 -36.74 5.41 4.26
C TYR A 96 -37.77 4.49 3.59
N THR A 97 -37.37 3.71 2.59
CA THR A 97 -38.25 2.75 1.91
C THR A 97 -38.84 1.73 2.88
N PHE A 98 -38.04 1.22 3.82
CA PHE A 98 -38.51 0.29 4.85
C PHE A 98 -39.58 0.90 5.75
N ASN A 99 -39.37 2.11 6.27
CA ASN A 99 -40.36 2.75 7.13
C ASN A 99 -41.71 2.91 6.39
N ARG A 100 -41.68 3.28 5.10
CA ARG A 100 -42.89 3.31 4.25
C ARG A 100 -43.51 1.93 4.03
N GLY A 101 -42.69 0.91 3.84
CA GLY A 101 -43.16 -0.48 3.75
C GLY A 101 -43.84 -0.96 5.05
N VAL A 102 -43.31 -0.59 6.22
CA VAL A 102 -43.91 -0.91 7.51
C VAL A 102 -45.30 -0.28 7.63
N GLU A 103 -45.43 1.02 7.30
CA GLU A 103 -46.72 1.73 7.31
C GLU A 103 -47.76 1.03 6.44
N ILE A 104 -47.41 0.70 5.20
CA ILE A 104 -48.31 0.00 4.26
C ILE A 104 -48.66 -1.39 4.80
N SER A 105 -47.67 -2.17 5.23
CA SER A 105 -47.88 -3.53 5.71
C SER A 105 -48.80 -3.61 6.92
N TRP A 106 -48.74 -2.63 7.83
CA TRP A 106 -49.60 -2.57 9.01
C TRP A 106 -51.07 -2.35 8.63
N TRP A 107 -51.35 -1.38 7.74
CA TRP A 107 -52.71 -1.10 7.30
C TRP A 107 -53.27 -2.19 6.38
N VAL A 108 -52.43 -2.81 5.55
CA VAL A 108 -52.84 -3.95 4.72
C VAL A 108 -53.18 -5.15 5.60
N ALA A 109 -52.41 -5.42 6.65
CA ALA A 109 -52.72 -6.48 7.61
C ALA A 109 -54.02 -6.18 8.37
N ALA A 110 -54.26 -4.91 8.73
CA ALA A 110 -55.51 -4.49 9.38
C ALA A 110 -56.76 -4.63 8.47
N LEU A 111 -56.59 -4.60 7.15
CA LEU A 111 -57.67 -4.71 6.16
C LEU A 111 -57.90 -6.13 5.64
N GLN A 112 -57.05 -7.10 5.99
CA GLN A 112 -57.24 -8.46 5.53
C GLN A 112 -58.54 -9.05 6.11
N GLU A 113 -59.38 -9.59 5.22
CA GLU A 113 -60.66 -10.21 5.57
C GLU A 113 -60.50 -11.58 6.26
N ASP A 114 -59.28 -12.13 6.28
CA ASP A 114 -58.98 -13.37 6.99
C ASP A 114 -59.03 -13.12 8.50
N LYS A 115 -59.86 -13.90 9.22
CA LYS A 115 -60.12 -13.82 10.66
C LYS A 115 -58.90 -14.12 11.57
N THR A 116 -57.69 -14.09 11.04
CA THR A 116 -56.46 -14.54 11.69
C THR A 116 -55.59 -13.39 12.17
N THR A 117 -55.82 -12.15 11.73
CA THR A 117 -55.01 -11.00 12.16
C THR A 117 -55.43 -10.53 13.54
N THR A 118 -54.53 -10.70 14.51
CA THR A 118 -54.77 -10.28 15.90
C THR A 118 -54.18 -8.90 16.17
N VAL A 119 -54.67 -8.21 17.20
CA VAL A 119 -54.05 -6.93 17.66
C VAL A 119 -52.59 -7.14 18.05
N ALA A 120 -52.22 -8.33 18.54
CA ALA A 120 -50.85 -8.69 18.80
C ALA A 120 -49.98 -8.69 17.53
N ASP A 121 -50.50 -9.16 16.40
CA ASP A 121 -49.77 -9.14 15.11
C ASP A 121 -49.55 -7.72 14.60
N LEU A 122 -50.55 -6.84 14.73
CA LEU A 122 -50.42 -5.42 14.40
C LEU A 122 -49.38 -4.74 15.31
N HIS A 123 -49.38 -5.07 16.61
CA HIS A 123 -48.36 -4.60 17.54
C HIS A 123 -46.97 -5.13 17.16
N HIS A 124 -46.85 -6.41 16.78
CA HIS A 124 -45.59 -6.99 16.34
C HIS A 124 -45.03 -6.28 15.11
N ILE A 125 -45.84 -6.07 14.05
CA ILE A 125 -45.43 -5.31 12.86
C ILE A 125 -44.92 -3.90 13.21
N TRP A 126 -45.67 -3.17 14.05
CA TRP A 126 -45.27 -1.84 14.50
C TRP A 126 -43.99 -1.87 15.35
N SER A 127 -43.90 -2.81 16.29
CA SER A 127 -42.76 -2.95 17.20
C SER A 127 -41.47 -3.32 16.45
N PHE A 128 -41.55 -4.14 15.40
CA PHE A 128 -40.39 -4.52 14.59
C PHE A 128 -39.93 -3.39 13.68
N GLY A 129 -40.85 -2.57 13.16
CA GLY A 129 -40.50 -1.39 12.36
C GLY A 129 -39.82 -0.28 13.16
N THR A 130 -40.16 -0.14 14.44
CA THR A 130 -39.65 0.93 15.32
C THR A 130 -38.50 0.51 16.22
N SER A 131 -38.40 -0.78 16.58
CA SER A 131 -37.42 -1.27 17.54
C SER A 131 -36.69 -2.55 17.08
N LEU A 132 -35.37 -2.44 16.95
CA LEU A 132 -34.51 -3.57 16.57
C LEU A 132 -34.52 -4.69 17.61
N ARG A 133 -34.58 -4.35 18.90
CA ARG A 133 -34.61 -5.32 19.99
C ARG A 133 -35.81 -6.26 19.88
N SER A 134 -36.97 -5.74 19.52
CA SER A 134 -38.18 -6.54 19.35
C SER A 134 -38.09 -7.43 18.12
N ALA A 135 -37.51 -6.94 17.02
CA ALA A 135 -37.27 -7.77 15.82
C ALA A 135 -36.30 -8.93 16.09
N LEU A 136 -35.23 -8.70 16.86
CA LEU A 136 -34.27 -9.75 17.25
C LEU A 136 -34.86 -10.79 18.21
N LEU A 137 -35.76 -10.37 19.10
CA LEU A 137 -36.38 -11.22 20.13
C LEU A 137 -37.79 -11.70 19.75
N ALA A 138 -38.17 -11.62 18.47
CA ALA A 138 -39.51 -11.93 17.98
C ALA A 138 -39.96 -13.38 18.24
N GLY A 139 -39.01 -14.32 18.34
CA GLY A 139 -39.30 -15.74 18.64
C GLY A 139 -40.26 -16.35 17.63
N ARG A 140 -41.42 -16.85 18.09
CA ARG A 140 -42.47 -17.45 17.25
C ARG A 140 -43.26 -16.44 16.40
N GLY A 141 -43.12 -15.13 16.67
CA GLY A 141 -43.77 -14.04 15.91
C GLY A 141 -42.91 -13.46 14.80
N PHE A 142 -41.88 -14.16 14.34
CA PHE A 142 -40.97 -13.67 13.30
C PHE A 142 -41.68 -13.53 11.96
N ASN A 143 -41.69 -12.33 11.38
CA ASN A 143 -42.32 -12.01 10.11
C ASN A 143 -41.33 -11.33 9.14
N LEU A 144 -41.78 -11.06 7.91
CA LEU A 144 -40.94 -10.40 6.90
C LEU A 144 -40.44 -9.02 7.34
N VAL A 145 -41.26 -8.28 8.13
CA VAL A 145 -40.89 -6.97 8.68
C VAL A 145 -39.71 -7.10 9.66
N ALA A 146 -39.70 -8.14 10.50
CA ALA A 146 -38.59 -8.43 11.41
C ALA A 146 -37.29 -8.76 10.64
N LEU A 147 -37.37 -9.57 9.57
CA LEU A 147 -36.23 -9.88 8.72
C LEU A 147 -35.64 -8.61 8.08
N ALA A 148 -36.50 -7.78 7.47
CA ALA A 148 -36.08 -6.53 6.85
C ALA A 148 -35.47 -5.55 7.87
N ALA A 149 -36.03 -5.46 9.08
CA ALA A 149 -35.48 -4.64 10.17
C ALA A 149 -34.07 -5.07 10.58
N ILE A 150 -33.81 -6.39 10.68
CA ILE A 150 -32.48 -6.93 11.03
C ILE A 150 -31.47 -6.67 9.91
N LEU A 151 -31.83 -6.90 8.65
CA LEU A 151 -30.93 -6.63 7.51
C LEU A 151 -30.58 -5.14 7.39
N LEU A 152 -31.54 -4.26 7.65
CA LEU A 152 -31.31 -2.81 7.65
C LEU A 152 -30.45 -2.34 8.82
N ALA A 153 -30.50 -3.04 9.97
CA ALA A 153 -29.60 -2.76 11.07
C ALA A 153 -28.14 -3.12 10.74
N LEU A 154 -27.91 -4.06 9.81
CA LEU A 154 -26.57 -4.43 9.34
C LEU A 154 -26.04 -3.51 8.24
N MET A 155 -26.88 -2.72 7.57
CA MET A 155 -26.50 -1.80 6.48
C MET A 155 -25.31 -0.87 6.77
N PRO A 156 -25.12 -0.32 7.99
CA PRO A 156 -23.95 0.50 8.28
C PRO A 156 -22.60 -0.22 8.07
N ALA A 157 -22.57 -1.56 8.12
CA ALA A 157 -21.38 -2.36 7.83
C ALA A 157 -20.93 -2.26 6.35
N ASN A 158 -21.77 -1.77 5.43
CA ASN A 158 -21.38 -1.56 4.04
C ASN A 158 -20.30 -0.50 3.88
N ALA A 159 -20.29 0.55 4.71
CA ALA A 159 -19.31 1.64 4.59
C ALA A 159 -17.85 1.13 4.68
N PRO A 160 -17.45 0.36 5.72
CA PRO A 160 -16.09 -0.19 5.79
C PRO A 160 -15.82 -1.26 4.73
N LEU A 161 -16.82 -2.06 4.32
CA LEU A 161 -16.64 -3.07 3.27
C LEU A 161 -16.29 -2.42 1.93
N VAL A 162 -17.06 -1.42 1.51
CA VAL A 162 -16.84 -0.76 0.21
C VAL A 162 -15.56 0.09 0.23
N GLN A 163 -15.19 0.69 1.37
CA GLN A 163 -13.90 1.36 1.51
C GLN A 163 -12.71 0.40 1.35
N ARG A 164 -12.82 -0.84 1.87
CA ARG A 164 -11.78 -1.87 1.70
C ARG A 164 -11.73 -2.47 0.30
N ALA A 165 -12.78 -2.28 -0.51
CA ALA A 165 -12.81 -2.75 -1.88
C ALA A 165 -11.85 -1.97 -2.80
N SER A 166 -11.33 -0.81 -2.38
CA SER A 166 -10.32 -0.04 -3.12
C SER A 166 -9.07 0.15 -2.27
N ARG A 167 -7.93 -0.38 -2.71
CA ARG A 167 -6.63 -0.22 -2.03
C ARG A 167 -5.57 0.30 -2.99
N THR A 168 -4.62 1.06 -2.49
CA THR A 168 -3.47 1.55 -3.26
C THR A 168 -2.29 0.59 -3.13
N VAL A 169 -1.69 0.18 -4.25
CA VAL A 169 -0.50 -0.68 -4.28
C VAL A 169 0.59 -0.02 -5.13
N SER A 170 1.83 -0.04 -4.66
CA SER A 170 2.99 0.39 -5.43
C SER A 170 3.37 -0.68 -6.46
N ARG A 171 3.33 -0.35 -7.74
CA ARG A 171 3.78 -1.21 -8.84
C ARG A 171 5.11 -0.71 -9.39
N PRO A 172 6.11 -1.59 -9.59
CA PRO A 172 7.33 -1.20 -10.26
C PRO A 172 7.04 -0.90 -11.73
N THR A 173 7.48 0.26 -12.19
CA THR A 173 7.38 0.68 -13.59
C THR A 173 8.77 0.83 -14.18
N THR A 174 8.95 0.32 -15.40
CA THR A 174 10.17 0.47 -16.20
C THR A 174 9.88 1.38 -17.39
N ARG A 175 10.66 2.46 -17.52
CA ARG A 175 10.60 3.35 -18.70
C ARG A 175 11.99 3.47 -19.29
N ASP A 176 12.11 3.31 -20.60
CA ASP A 176 13.37 3.53 -21.30
C ASP A 176 13.52 5.01 -21.65
N ILE A 177 14.60 5.62 -21.19
CA ILE A 177 14.94 7.02 -21.44
C ILE A 177 16.38 7.13 -21.94
N THR A 178 16.69 8.23 -22.62
CA THR A 178 18.06 8.51 -23.07
C THR A 178 18.68 9.61 -22.21
N VAL A 179 19.90 9.37 -21.72
CA VAL A 179 20.65 10.32 -20.89
C VAL A 179 21.92 10.73 -21.64
N PRO A 180 22.18 12.04 -21.83
CA PRO A 180 23.46 12.50 -22.35
C PRO A 180 24.52 12.31 -21.28
N VAL A 181 25.58 11.55 -21.60
CA VAL A 181 26.74 11.36 -20.72
C VAL A 181 27.99 11.72 -21.51
N VAL A 182 28.87 12.53 -20.93
CA VAL A 182 30.20 12.81 -21.50
C VAL A 182 31.17 11.80 -20.90
N ALA A 183 31.67 10.89 -21.73
CA ALA A 183 32.67 9.91 -21.34
C ALA A 183 33.63 9.69 -22.52
N ALA A 184 34.93 9.69 -22.24
CA ALA A 184 35.95 9.47 -23.25
C ALA A 184 35.84 8.05 -23.82
N PRO A 185 35.62 7.90 -25.14
CA PRO A 185 35.44 6.57 -25.75
C PRO A 185 36.76 5.79 -25.87
N PHE A 186 37.91 6.46 -25.81
CA PHE A 186 39.24 5.84 -25.85
C PHE A 186 40.21 6.62 -24.97
N LEU A 187 41.27 5.95 -24.49
CA LEU A 187 42.27 6.52 -23.57
C LEU A 187 42.94 7.79 -24.10
N ASN A 188 43.23 7.88 -25.40
CA ASN A 188 43.82 9.10 -25.99
C ASN A 188 42.85 10.30 -26.02
N ALA A 189 41.54 10.09 -25.82
CA ALA A 189 40.55 11.16 -25.68
C ALA A 189 40.39 11.62 -24.23
N THR A 190 41.14 11.06 -23.28
CA THR A 190 41.19 11.54 -21.89
C THR A 190 42.19 12.71 -21.76
N TRP A 191 42.28 13.33 -20.57
CA TRP A 191 43.12 14.51 -20.31
C TRP A 191 44.62 14.18 -20.31
N GLY A 192 45.16 13.93 -21.52
CA GLY A 192 46.57 13.68 -21.77
C GLY A 192 47.12 12.43 -21.09
N ALA A 193 48.45 12.41 -20.95
CA ALA A 193 49.15 11.38 -20.21
C ALA A 193 48.69 11.32 -18.73
N THR A 194 48.64 10.13 -18.15
CA THR A 194 48.43 9.94 -16.70
C THR A 194 49.74 9.92 -15.92
N GLY A 195 50.86 9.63 -16.59
CA GLY A 195 52.18 9.52 -15.99
C GLY A 195 53.23 10.36 -16.72
N MET A 196 54.24 10.81 -15.97
CA MET A 196 55.41 11.50 -16.51
C MET A 196 56.66 10.64 -16.36
N ILE A 197 57.44 10.56 -17.42
CA ILE A 197 58.77 9.94 -17.41
C ILE A 197 59.80 11.00 -17.05
N THR A 198 60.74 10.65 -16.16
CA THR A 198 61.92 11.47 -15.90
C THR A 198 63.19 10.67 -16.21
N GLY A 199 64.13 11.28 -16.92
CA GLY A 199 65.39 10.63 -17.28
C GLY A 199 65.30 9.71 -18.50
N ARG A 200 66.37 8.94 -18.76
CA ARG A 200 66.55 8.15 -19.99
C ARG A 200 66.05 6.70 -19.90
N ILE A 201 65.58 6.26 -18.73
CA ILE A 201 65.24 4.85 -18.46
C ILE A 201 63.79 4.51 -18.88
N TYR A 202 63.04 5.46 -19.45
CA TYR A 202 61.64 5.28 -19.91
C TYR A 202 60.72 4.67 -18.82
N GLN A 203 60.93 5.06 -17.56
CA GLN A 203 60.10 4.67 -16.42
C GLN A 203 59.24 5.86 -15.94
N VAL A 204 57.99 5.59 -15.60
CA VAL A 204 57.07 6.58 -15.05
C VAL A 204 57.34 6.73 -13.57
N ASN A 205 57.74 7.94 -13.15
CA ASN A 205 58.10 8.23 -11.77
C ASN A 205 57.12 9.20 -11.10
N TYR A 206 56.30 9.90 -11.89
CA TYR A 206 55.32 10.87 -11.39
C TYR A 206 53.96 10.67 -12.06
N ILE A 207 52.90 10.99 -11.31
CA ILE A 207 51.54 11.13 -11.82
C ILE A 207 51.37 12.54 -12.37
N THR A 208 50.65 12.69 -13.48
CA THR A 208 50.36 14.00 -14.05
C THR A 208 49.36 14.79 -13.19
N PRO A 209 49.39 16.13 -13.22
CA PRO A 209 48.41 16.96 -12.53
C PRO A 209 46.95 16.71 -12.96
N SER A 210 46.73 16.20 -14.17
CA SER A 210 45.38 15.87 -14.66
C SER A 210 44.83 14.58 -14.04
N PHE A 211 45.69 13.57 -13.81
CA PHE A 211 45.29 12.30 -13.20
C PHE A 211 45.29 12.34 -11.67
N ALA A 212 46.10 13.19 -11.04
CA ALA A 212 46.15 13.37 -9.59
C ALA A 212 44.76 13.55 -8.91
N PRO A 213 43.84 14.42 -9.38
CA PRO A 213 42.52 14.55 -8.79
C PRO A 213 41.67 13.28 -8.92
N VAL A 214 41.78 12.52 -10.03
CA VAL A 214 41.05 11.24 -10.21
C VAL A 214 41.46 10.22 -9.17
N LEU A 215 42.78 10.10 -8.95
CA LEU A 215 43.32 9.19 -7.94
C LEU A 215 42.86 9.62 -6.54
N GLN A 216 42.92 10.91 -6.23
CA GLN A 216 42.46 11.45 -4.95
C GLN A 216 40.97 11.18 -4.72
N ASP A 217 40.13 11.40 -5.74
CA ASP A 217 38.70 11.15 -5.71
C ASP A 217 38.36 9.68 -5.49
N HIS A 218 39.13 8.77 -6.10
CA HIS A 218 38.99 7.34 -5.86
C HIS A 218 39.35 6.98 -4.42
N LEU A 219 40.49 7.47 -3.90
CA LEU A 219 40.92 7.22 -2.52
C LEU A 219 39.92 7.75 -1.50
N LEU A 220 39.27 8.88 -1.79
CA LEU A 220 38.22 9.48 -0.96
C LEU A 220 36.82 8.90 -1.22
N SER A 221 36.67 7.98 -2.18
CA SER A 221 35.37 7.42 -2.60
C SER A 221 34.32 8.49 -2.96
N THR A 222 34.74 9.58 -3.60
CA THR A 222 33.84 10.68 -3.97
C THR A 222 32.89 10.25 -5.09
N PRO A 223 31.61 10.69 -5.07
CA PRO A 223 30.66 10.38 -6.15
C PRO A 223 30.98 11.16 -7.42
N ILE A 224 30.70 10.57 -8.59
CA ILE A 224 30.85 11.22 -9.89
C ILE A 224 29.54 11.89 -10.26
N TRP A 225 29.53 13.21 -10.38
CA TRP A 225 28.33 14.00 -10.66
C TRP A 225 28.05 14.10 -12.17
N LEU A 226 26.77 14.00 -12.56
CA LEU A 226 26.29 14.34 -13.89
C LEU A 226 25.54 15.66 -13.87
N GLU A 227 25.94 16.57 -14.75
CA GLU A 227 25.14 17.74 -15.08
C GLU A 227 23.87 17.32 -15.84
N ASN A 228 22.71 17.85 -15.42
CA ASN A 228 21.42 17.68 -16.11
C ASN A 228 20.92 16.23 -16.29
N SER A 229 21.11 15.37 -15.29
CA SER A 229 20.52 14.02 -15.28
C SER A 229 18.98 14.04 -15.15
N PRO A 230 18.22 13.41 -16.08
CA PRO A 230 16.75 13.27 -15.97
C PRO A 230 16.34 12.20 -14.94
N CYS A 231 17.28 11.47 -14.34
CA CYS A 231 17.05 10.41 -13.35
C CYS A 231 16.93 10.92 -11.91
N ARG A 232 16.45 12.15 -11.68
CA ARG A 232 16.32 12.71 -10.32
C ARG A 232 15.21 12.00 -9.55
N GLY A 233 15.55 11.41 -8.40
CA GLY A 233 14.60 10.70 -7.52
C GLY A 233 14.27 9.27 -7.95
N THR A 234 14.88 8.76 -9.02
CA THR A 234 14.68 7.38 -9.51
C THR A 234 16.02 6.72 -9.80
N THR A 235 16.07 5.38 -9.82
CA THR A 235 17.29 4.66 -10.21
C THR A 235 17.22 4.28 -11.69
N CYS A 236 18.19 4.74 -12.46
CA CYS A 236 18.35 4.37 -13.86
C CYS A 236 19.50 3.39 -14.02
N ARG A 237 19.33 2.36 -14.85
CA ARG A 237 20.39 1.40 -15.19
C ARG A 237 20.58 1.37 -16.69
N GLY A 238 21.82 1.32 -17.15
CA GLY A 238 22.10 1.24 -18.58
C GLY A 238 23.53 0.83 -18.88
N ILE A 239 23.88 0.92 -20.16
CA ILE A 239 25.20 0.51 -20.66
C ILE A 239 25.90 1.72 -21.26
N LEU A 240 27.03 2.12 -20.68
CA LEU A 240 27.85 3.24 -21.12
C LEU A 240 29.10 2.72 -21.83
N GLN A 241 29.43 3.25 -23.01
CA GLN A 241 30.69 2.94 -23.68
C GLN A 241 31.77 3.92 -23.24
N ALA A 242 32.86 3.43 -22.66
CA ALA A 242 33.95 4.27 -22.19
C ALA A 242 35.30 3.55 -22.24
N ALA A 243 36.39 4.30 -22.08
CA ALA A 243 37.73 3.74 -21.98
C ALA A 243 37.92 2.87 -20.72
N GLY A 244 38.76 1.84 -20.82
CA GLY A 244 39.34 1.12 -19.69
C GLY A 244 40.16 -0.09 -20.09
N TYR A 245 40.07 -1.18 -19.33
CA TYR A 245 40.96 -2.34 -19.48
C TYR A 245 40.19 -3.63 -19.72
N LYS A 246 40.46 -4.30 -20.84
CA LYS A 246 40.07 -5.70 -21.00
C LYS A 246 41.01 -6.54 -20.15
N MET A 247 40.46 -7.16 -19.11
CA MET A 247 41.24 -7.94 -18.15
C MET A 247 41.08 -9.43 -18.43
N SER A 248 42.20 -10.16 -18.44
CA SER A 248 42.22 -11.62 -18.59
C SER A 248 43.18 -12.20 -17.57
N CYS A 249 42.78 -13.28 -16.87
CA CYS A 249 43.60 -13.91 -15.83
C CYS A 249 43.81 -15.38 -16.12
N VAL A 250 45.04 -15.84 -15.93
CA VAL A 250 45.42 -17.24 -15.98
C VAL A 250 45.79 -17.69 -14.56
N ASN A 251 45.23 -18.83 -14.16
CA ASN A 251 45.53 -19.46 -12.89
C ASN A 251 46.73 -20.39 -13.06
N GLY A 252 47.67 -20.31 -12.14
CA GLY A 252 48.81 -21.20 -12.00
C GLY A 252 49.01 -21.59 -10.54
N SER A 253 49.92 -22.52 -10.33
CA SER A 253 50.30 -22.98 -9.00
C SER A 253 51.80 -23.20 -8.96
N GLU A 254 52.42 -22.85 -7.84
CA GLU A 254 53.83 -23.08 -7.59
C GLU A 254 53.99 -23.92 -6.33
N PHE A 255 54.81 -24.96 -6.39
CA PHE A 255 55.05 -25.82 -5.24
C PHE A 255 55.92 -25.12 -4.20
N PHE A 256 55.61 -25.33 -2.93
CA PHE A 256 56.25 -24.70 -1.78
C PHE A 256 56.41 -25.74 -0.67
N ASP A 257 57.62 -25.84 -0.11
CA ASP A 257 57.86 -26.70 1.04
C ASP A 257 58.81 -26.02 2.03
N LYS A 258 58.25 -25.70 3.20
CA LYS A 258 58.97 -25.18 4.37
C LYS A 258 58.71 -26.01 5.61
N SER A 259 58.47 -27.31 5.45
CA SER A 259 58.39 -28.23 6.58
C SER A 259 59.71 -28.21 7.37
N PRO A 260 59.69 -28.29 8.72
CA PRO A 260 60.90 -28.30 9.54
C PRO A 260 61.81 -29.47 9.13
N ARG A 261 63.08 -29.20 8.86
CA ARG A 261 64.08 -30.17 8.42
C ARG A 261 65.46 -29.89 9.03
N LEU A 262 66.36 -30.87 8.93
CA LEU A 262 67.77 -30.70 9.31
C LEU A 262 68.46 -29.72 8.34
N PRO A 263 69.50 -28.97 8.77
CA PRO A 263 70.17 -27.93 7.97
C PRO A 263 70.67 -28.36 6.58
N ASP A 264 71.03 -29.63 6.41
CA ASP A 264 71.64 -30.18 5.19
C ASP A 264 70.61 -30.79 4.21
N GLU A 265 69.32 -30.76 4.54
CA GLU A 265 68.25 -31.37 3.73
C GLU A 265 67.58 -30.33 2.81
N ILE A 266 67.67 -30.56 1.50
CA ILE A 266 67.02 -29.72 0.49
C ILE A 266 65.54 -30.09 0.42
N ALA A 267 64.63 -29.11 0.46
CA ALA A 267 63.21 -29.38 0.32
C ALA A 267 62.85 -29.74 -1.14
N GLU A 268 61.69 -30.36 -1.35
CA GLU A 268 61.23 -30.80 -2.69
C GLU A 268 61.08 -29.64 -3.69
N ASP A 269 60.95 -28.41 -3.21
CA ASP A 269 60.94 -27.18 -4.02
C ASP A 269 62.34 -26.72 -4.48
N GLY A 270 63.39 -27.50 -4.17
CA GLY A 270 64.79 -27.20 -4.49
C GLY A 270 65.43 -26.15 -3.58
N ASN A 271 64.70 -25.64 -2.57
CA ASN A 271 65.20 -24.64 -1.63
C ASN A 271 65.37 -25.24 -0.23
N SER A 272 66.31 -24.70 0.58
CA SER A 272 66.40 -25.09 1.98
C SER A 272 65.21 -24.52 2.78
N ALA A 273 64.86 -25.16 3.91
CA ALA A 273 63.86 -24.62 4.85
C ALA A 273 64.31 -23.27 5.46
N PHE A 274 65.62 -23.05 5.53
CA PHE A 274 66.26 -21.85 6.08
C PHE A 274 66.33 -20.68 5.09
N ASN A 275 66.17 -20.94 3.79
CA ASN A 275 66.11 -19.90 2.76
C ASN A 275 64.76 -19.16 2.79
N GLU A 276 64.81 -17.87 2.46
CA GLU A 276 63.61 -17.07 2.29
C GLU A 276 62.78 -17.54 1.09
N SER A 277 61.48 -17.66 1.32
CA SER A 277 60.52 -18.08 0.31
C SER A 277 59.32 -17.15 0.30
N VAL A 278 58.89 -16.77 -0.90
CA VAL A 278 57.78 -15.83 -1.06
C VAL A 278 56.46 -16.59 -0.93
N VAL A 279 55.73 -16.34 0.15
CA VAL A 279 54.41 -16.95 0.43
C VAL A 279 53.25 -16.07 0.00
N PHE A 280 53.50 -14.77 -0.13
CA PHE A 280 52.57 -13.81 -0.70
C PHE A 280 53.35 -12.75 -1.49
N SER A 281 52.92 -12.45 -2.71
CA SER A 281 53.41 -11.29 -3.44
C SER A 281 52.36 -10.74 -4.39
N THR A 282 52.40 -9.43 -4.58
CA THR A 282 51.63 -8.72 -5.59
C THR A 282 52.58 -7.78 -6.29
N GLY A 283 52.83 -8.08 -7.57
CA GLY A 283 53.74 -7.35 -8.42
C GLY A 283 53.03 -6.87 -9.66
N PHE A 284 53.36 -5.66 -10.09
CA PHE A 284 52.94 -5.13 -11.37
C PHE A 284 54.16 -5.08 -12.27
N SER A 285 54.01 -5.54 -13.50
CA SER A 285 54.98 -5.31 -14.56
C SER A 285 54.32 -4.55 -15.69
N TYR A 286 55.08 -3.64 -16.27
CA TYR A 286 54.65 -2.83 -17.39
C TYR A 286 55.60 -3.09 -18.54
N MET A 287 55.10 -3.71 -19.61
CA MET A 287 55.90 -4.00 -20.79
C MET A 287 55.42 -3.11 -21.95
N VAL A 288 56.33 -2.29 -22.47
CA VAL A 288 56.16 -1.64 -23.77
C VAL A 288 56.89 -2.53 -24.77
N TYR A 289 56.16 -3.20 -25.66
CA TYR A 289 56.81 -3.87 -26.79
C TYR A 289 57.50 -2.80 -27.65
N GLY A 290 58.82 -2.76 -27.55
CA GLY A 290 59.66 -1.79 -28.23
C GLY A 290 59.62 -1.96 -29.75
N ARG A 291 59.96 -0.87 -30.43
CA ARG A 291 60.16 -0.70 -31.89
C ARG A 291 61.18 -1.69 -32.49
N VAL A 292 60.87 -2.99 -32.49
CA VAL A 292 61.60 -4.00 -33.24
C VAL A 292 60.55 -4.77 -34.04
N GLN A 293 60.58 -4.56 -35.36
CA GLN A 293 59.60 -4.92 -36.39
C GLN A 293 58.52 -3.86 -36.66
N GLU A 294 58.61 -3.31 -37.86
CA GLU A 294 57.67 -2.40 -38.48
C GLU A 294 56.24 -2.99 -38.49
N TRP A 295 55.24 -2.11 -38.36
CA TRP A 295 53.82 -2.32 -38.72
C TRP A 295 52.86 -3.03 -37.75
N ARG A 296 53.11 -3.10 -36.43
CA ARG A 296 52.02 -3.18 -35.43
C ARG A 296 52.38 -2.38 -34.18
N GLY A 297 51.58 -1.37 -33.83
CA GLY A 297 51.77 -0.61 -32.59
C GLY A 297 51.83 -1.55 -31.40
N GLY A 298 52.92 -1.49 -30.62
CA GLY A 298 53.11 -2.33 -29.46
C GLY A 298 52.00 -2.10 -28.44
N GLU A 299 51.30 -3.15 -28.05
CA GLU A 299 50.26 -3.07 -27.03
C GLU A 299 50.93 -2.79 -25.68
N SER A 300 50.64 -1.64 -25.08
CA SER A 300 51.07 -1.31 -23.72
C SER A 300 50.20 -2.09 -22.73
N ILE A 301 50.62 -3.31 -22.40
CA ILE A 301 49.86 -4.21 -21.52
C ILE A 301 50.42 -4.10 -20.10
N MET A 302 49.54 -3.90 -19.13
CA MET A 302 49.89 -3.97 -17.72
C MET A 302 49.63 -5.37 -17.19
N ASN A 303 50.62 -5.99 -16.55
CA ASN A 303 50.49 -7.32 -15.99
C ASN A 303 50.51 -7.26 -14.46
N LEU A 304 49.58 -7.97 -13.85
CA LEU A 304 49.50 -8.21 -12.41
C LEU A 304 49.89 -9.66 -12.15
N THR A 305 50.85 -9.89 -11.28
CA THR A 305 51.18 -11.20 -10.73
C THR A 305 50.85 -11.20 -9.24
N ALA A 306 49.89 -12.02 -8.85
CA ALA A 306 49.50 -12.22 -7.46
C ALA A 306 49.80 -13.66 -7.04
N LYS A 307 50.74 -13.83 -6.12
CA LYS A 307 51.06 -15.10 -5.45
C LYS A 307 50.48 -15.06 -4.04
N PHE A 308 49.74 -16.08 -3.64
CA PHE A 308 49.15 -16.13 -2.30
C PHE A 308 48.91 -17.57 -1.84
N LYS A 309 49.15 -17.79 -0.56
CA LYS A 309 49.00 -19.09 0.09
C LYS A 309 47.57 -19.24 0.63
N GLU A 310 46.71 -19.96 -0.09
CA GLU A 310 45.29 -20.17 0.27
C GLU A 310 45.10 -21.03 1.54
N HIS A 311 45.96 -22.04 1.72
CA HIS A 311 45.90 -23.00 2.82
C HIS A 311 47.02 -22.75 3.83
N GLY A 312 46.77 -22.97 5.12
CA GLY A 312 47.77 -22.76 6.19
C GLY A 312 48.93 -23.77 6.23
N GLN A 313 48.94 -24.81 5.37
CA GLN A 313 49.92 -25.89 5.43
C GLN A 313 51.35 -25.43 5.10
N CYS A 314 52.36 -26.03 5.71
CA CYS A 314 53.78 -25.68 5.48
C CYS A 314 54.40 -26.33 4.24
N LYS A 315 53.65 -27.25 3.63
CA LYS A 315 53.97 -27.92 2.38
C LYS A 315 52.73 -27.91 1.51
N GLY A 316 52.88 -27.62 0.22
CA GLY A 316 51.79 -27.65 -0.74
C GLY A 316 51.95 -26.63 -1.85
N ASN A 317 50.90 -26.46 -2.63
CA ASN A 317 50.89 -25.52 -3.75
C ASN A 317 50.40 -24.14 -3.30
N VAL A 318 51.13 -23.11 -3.71
CA VAL A 318 50.75 -21.70 -3.57
C VAL A 318 50.08 -21.27 -4.88
N ALA A 319 48.93 -20.58 -4.77
CA ALA A 319 48.23 -20.10 -5.95
C ALA A 319 48.97 -18.90 -6.55
N VAL A 320 49.11 -18.91 -7.88
CA VAL A 320 49.68 -17.80 -8.66
C VAL A 320 48.66 -17.37 -9.70
N ARG A 321 48.32 -16.09 -9.72
CA ARG A 321 47.43 -15.49 -10.71
C ARG A 321 48.18 -14.48 -11.52
N ASN A 322 48.20 -14.71 -12.84
CA ASN A 322 48.78 -13.79 -13.81
C ASN A 322 47.64 -13.17 -14.59
N CYS A 323 47.43 -11.87 -14.41
CA CYS A 323 46.39 -11.12 -15.08
C CYS A 323 47.00 -10.08 -16.02
N THR A 324 46.47 -9.99 -17.24
CA THR A 324 46.80 -8.97 -18.22
C THR A 324 45.67 -7.94 -18.25
N MET A 325 46.03 -6.66 -18.32
CA MET A 325 45.12 -5.53 -18.43
C MET A 325 45.47 -4.77 -19.72
N ALA A 326 44.70 -5.03 -20.76
CA ALA A 326 44.89 -4.45 -22.08
C ALA A 326 43.99 -3.22 -22.26
N PRO A 327 44.53 -2.03 -22.58
CA PRO A 327 43.73 -0.85 -22.91
C PRO A 327 42.67 -1.13 -23.98
N ALA A 328 41.40 -0.76 -23.71
CA ALA A 328 40.28 -1.00 -24.61
C ALA A 328 39.11 -0.03 -24.36
N THR A 329 38.22 0.08 -25.34
CA THR A 329 36.87 0.63 -25.18
C THR A 329 35.94 -0.50 -24.75
N LEU A 330 35.26 -0.32 -23.62
CA LEU A 330 34.36 -1.30 -23.03
C LEU A 330 32.95 -0.73 -22.87
N ALA A 331 31.97 -1.62 -22.92
CA ALA A 331 30.58 -1.34 -22.58
C ALA A 331 30.34 -1.69 -21.09
N TYR A 332 30.29 -0.67 -20.25
CA TYR A 332 30.12 -0.79 -18.79
C TYR A 332 28.65 -0.77 -18.39
N HIS A 333 28.28 -1.62 -17.44
CA HIS A 333 27.01 -1.52 -16.75
C HIS A 333 27.09 -0.40 -15.71
N VAL A 334 26.24 0.62 -15.85
CA VAL A 334 26.23 1.80 -15.00
C VAL A 334 24.88 2.00 -14.33
N VAL A 335 24.93 2.56 -13.13
CA VAL A 335 23.77 3.00 -12.37
C VAL A 335 23.85 4.51 -12.22
N ILE A 336 22.76 5.18 -12.60
CA ILE A 336 22.59 6.61 -12.42
C ILE A 336 21.51 6.81 -11.36
N ALA A 337 21.87 7.42 -10.24
CA ALA A 337 20.96 7.70 -9.13
C ALA A 337 21.30 9.05 -8.51
N ASN A 338 20.27 9.85 -8.22
CA ASN A 338 20.41 11.16 -7.54
C ASN A 338 21.43 12.09 -8.21
N GLY A 339 21.50 12.10 -9.55
CA GLY A 339 22.44 12.93 -10.30
C GLY A 339 23.89 12.45 -10.27
N THR A 340 24.16 11.25 -9.76
CA THR A 340 25.49 10.62 -9.76
C THR A 340 25.51 9.39 -10.66
N ILE A 341 26.68 9.07 -11.23
CA ILE A 341 26.92 7.83 -11.97
C ILE A 341 27.96 6.97 -11.24
N ALA A 342 27.71 5.67 -11.24
CA ALA A 342 28.66 4.68 -10.75
C ALA A 342 28.58 3.41 -11.60
N LEU A 343 29.62 2.58 -11.53
CA LEU A 343 29.57 1.22 -12.04
C LEU A 343 28.53 0.40 -11.23
N ASP A 344 27.75 -0.42 -11.92
CA ASP A 344 26.81 -1.33 -11.26
C ASP A 344 27.59 -2.43 -10.52
N ARG A 345 27.46 -2.46 -9.19
CA ARG A 345 28.13 -3.43 -8.32
C ARG A 345 27.69 -4.88 -8.56
N SER A 346 26.58 -5.09 -9.27
CA SER A 346 26.09 -6.41 -9.66
C SER A 346 26.97 -7.06 -10.74
N TYR A 347 27.78 -6.26 -11.43
CA TYR A 347 28.63 -6.69 -12.55
C TYR A 347 30.11 -6.46 -12.24
N THR A 348 30.96 -7.33 -12.78
CA THR A 348 32.41 -7.34 -12.55
C THR A 348 33.17 -7.02 -13.84
N TYR A 349 34.50 -6.98 -13.76
CA TYR A 349 35.38 -6.81 -14.94
C TYR A 349 35.20 -7.92 -16.01
N LYS A 350 34.61 -9.07 -15.65
CA LYS A 350 34.34 -10.18 -16.58
C LYS A 350 33.14 -9.91 -17.49
N ASP A 351 32.17 -9.16 -16.97
CA ASP A 351 30.90 -8.87 -17.65
C ASP A 351 31.02 -7.68 -18.62
N ASP A 352 32.13 -6.95 -18.56
CA ASP A 352 32.40 -5.82 -19.46
C ASP A 352 32.67 -6.32 -20.89
N MET A 353 31.81 -5.86 -21.80
CA MET A 353 31.86 -6.23 -23.21
C MET A 353 32.93 -5.42 -23.94
N LEU A 354 33.80 -6.13 -24.66
CA LEU A 354 34.85 -5.50 -25.48
C LEU A 354 34.23 -4.91 -26.75
N VAL A 355 34.38 -3.60 -26.94
CA VAL A 355 34.03 -2.92 -28.19
C VAL A 355 35.23 -2.90 -29.13
N ARG A 356 36.38 -2.41 -28.64
CA ARG A 356 37.60 -2.26 -29.46
C ARG A 356 38.84 -2.17 -28.56
N TYR A 357 39.95 -2.81 -28.95
CA TYR A 357 41.24 -2.59 -28.29
C TYR A 357 41.82 -1.21 -28.62
N ALA A 358 42.50 -0.58 -27.67
CA ALA A 358 43.14 0.71 -27.88
C ALA A 358 44.59 0.53 -28.34
N THR A 359 44.98 1.23 -29.41
CA THR A 359 46.37 1.30 -29.86
C THR A 359 47.08 2.42 -29.11
N ILE A 360 47.91 2.06 -28.12
CA ILE A 360 48.66 3.03 -27.31
C ILE A 360 50.14 2.91 -27.64
N SER A 361 50.70 3.99 -28.15
CA SER A 361 52.11 4.08 -28.54
C SER A 361 53.02 4.65 -27.46
N ASP A 362 52.47 5.24 -26.38
CA ASP A 362 53.25 5.92 -25.34
C ASP A 362 52.86 5.44 -23.93
N ILE A 363 53.88 5.05 -23.16
CA ILE A 363 53.80 4.66 -21.75
C ILE A 363 53.21 5.76 -20.86
N GLN A 364 53.35 7.02 -21.25
CA GLN A 364 52.83 8.15 -20.48
C GLN A 364 51.30 8.15 -20.41
N VAL A 365 50.61 7.59 -21.41
CA VAL A 365 49.13 7.61 -21.50
C VAL A 365 48.48 6.95 -20.29
N HIS A 366 48.91 5.74 -19.91
CA HIS A 366 48.33 5.02 -18.77
C HIS A 366 49.35 4.52 -17.74
N GLY A 367 50.61 4.96 -17.85
CA GLY A 367 51.66 4.58 -16.91
C GLY A 367 51.50 5.21 -15.52
N GLY A 368 50.78 6.33 -15.40
CA GLY A 368 50.42 6.89 -14.08
C GLY A 368 49.45 6.00 -13.30
N ILE A 369 48.53 5.33 -14.00
CA ILE A 369 47.61 4.35 -13.42
C ILE A 369 48.39 3.12 -12.95
N PHE A 370 49.36 2.65 -13.75
CA PHE A 370 50.29 1.60 -13.34
C PHE A 370 51.02 1.98 -12.05
N LEU A 371 51.61 3.17 -11.99
CA LEU A 371 52.34 3.65 -10.81
C LEU A 371 51.44 3.74 -9.57
N ALA A 372 50.20 4.21 -9.74
CA ALA A 372 49.21 4.29 -8.66
C ALA A 372 48.84 2.90 -8.14
N LEU A 373 48.50 1.96 -9.03
CA LEU A 373 48.16 0.58 -8.66
C LEU A 373 49.33 -0.13 -7.99
N GLN A 374 50.54 0.03 -8.52
CA GLN A 374 51.75 -0.52 -7.93
C GLN A 374 51.99 0.05 -6.53
N SER A 375 51.84 1.36 -6.34
CA SER A 375 52.06 2.01 -5.05
C SER A 375 51.02 1.61 -4.00
N MET A 376 49.76 1.40 -4.40
CA MET A 376 48.70 1.00 -3.49
C MET A 376 48.75 -0.48 -3.12
N PHE A 377 49.06 -1.34 -4.10
CA PHE A 377 48.86 -2.78 -3.95
C PHE A 377 50.12 -3.61 -3.87
N SER A 378 51.29 -3.11 -4.27
CA SER A 378 52.50 -3.93 -4.24
C SER A 378 52.89 -4.30 -2.81
N ALA A 379 53.00 -5.60 -2.58
CA ALA A 379 53.35 -6.16 -1.29
C ALA A 379 54.07 -7.50 -1.47
N LYS A 380 54.92 -7.85 -0.51
CA LYS A 380 55.68 -9.11 -0.51
C LYS A 380 55.83 -9.61 0.92
N VAL A 381 55.55 -10.88 1.12
CA VAL A 381 55.80 -11.61 2.37
C VAL A 381 56.76 -12.74 2.08
N THR A 382 57.87 -12.75 2.80
CA THR A 382 58.81 -13.86 2.80
C THR A 382 58.71 -14.62 4.13
N LEU A 383 58.82 -15.94 4.02
CA LEU A 383 58.85 -16.87 5.13
C LEU A 383 60.18 -17.63 5.11
N ARG A 384 60.80 -17.77 6.27
CA ARG A 384 61.98 -18.61 6.47
C ARG A 384 61.87 -19.37 7.78
N PHE A 385 62.44 -20.57 7.85
CA PHE A 385 62.55 -21.29 9.12
C PHE A 385 63.74 -20.74 9.92
N ALA A 386 63.48 -20.34 11.16
CA ALA A 386 64.45 -19.72 12.07
C ALA A 386 64.86 -20.65 13.23
N GLY A 387 64.70 -21.97 13.08
CA GLY A 387 65.12 -22.97 14.07
C GLY A 387 64.17 -23.07 15.27
N GLY A 388 64.72 -23.13 16.50
CA GLY A 388 63.96 -23.40 17.73
C GLY A 388 62.86 -22.37 18.07
N VAL A 389 62.87 -21.19 17.44
CA VAL A 389 61.85 -20.14 17.59
C VAL A 389 60.76 -20.23 16.51
N GLY A 390 60.84 -21.19 15.58
CA GLY A 390 59.83 -21.44 14.56
C GLY A 390 60.11 -20.68 13.25
N TYR A 391 59.08 -20.03 12.69
CA TYR A 391 59.18 -19.35 11.41
C TYR A 391 59.28 -17.84 11.60
N ASP A 392 60.18 -17.24 10.84
CA ASP A 392 60.31 -15.79 10.72
C ASP A 392 59.59 -15.31 9.46
N MET A 393 58.86 -14.21 9.59
CA MET A 393 58.01 -13.67 8.55
C MET A 393 58.27 -12.17 8.39
N THR A 394 58.83 -11.80 7.25
CA THR A 394 59.08 -10.41 6.88
C THR A 394 58.04 -9.95 5.87
N THR A 395 57.28 -8.91 6.23
CA THR A 395 56.18 -8.36 5.42
C THR A 395 56.53 -6.96 4.93
N THR A 396 56.28 -6.71 3.66
CA THR A 396 56.41 -5.40 3.01
C THR A 396 55.10 -5.06 2.29
N GLY A 397 54.67 -3.80 2.37
CA GLY A 397 53.42 -3.32 1.75
C GLY A 397 52.17 -3.66 2.57
N ILE A 398 51.15 -2.80 2.47
CA ILE A 398 49.92 -2.90 3.30
C ILE A 398 48.95 -3.99 2.81
N THR A 399 48.98 -4.33 1.51
CA THR A 399 48.11 -5.35 0.92
C THR A 399 48.28 -6.70 1.61
N ALA A 400 49.53 -7.10 1.86
CA ALA A 400 49.83 -8.35 2.56
C ALA A 400 49.15 -8.44 3.93
N LEU A 401 49.07 -7.32 4.66
CA LEU A 401 48.40 -7.26 5.96
C LEU A 401 46.88 -7.38 5.80
N ARG A 402 46.28 -6.68 4.83
CA ARG A 402 44.83 -6.68 4.58
C ARG A 402 44.27 -8.07 4.26
N TYR A 403 45.01 -8.85 3.47
CA TYR A 403 44.58 -10.19 3.03
C TYR A 403 45.10 -11.31 3.94
N SER A 404 45.92 -11.01 4.95
CA SER A 404 46.38 -12.01 5.91
C SER A 404 45.22 -12.56 6.76
N ARG A 405 45.23 -13.86 6.99
CA ARG A 405 44.32 -14.55 7.91
C ARG A 405 45.12 -15.59 8.68
N ARG A 406 44.71 -15.84 9.92
CA ARG A 406 45.20 -16.97 10.71
C ARG A 406 44.39 -18.22 10.33
N ALA A 407 45.03 -19.38 10.20
CA ALA A 407 44.28 -20.63 10.11
C ALA A 407 43.70 -20.97 11.50
N GLU A 408 42.47 -21.47 11.55
CA GLU A 408 41.71 -21.71 12.81
C GLU A 408 41.98 -23.08 13.46
N THR A 409 42.59 -24.03 12.76
CA THR A 409 42.73 -25.41 13.23
C THR A 409 44.14 -25.94 13.00
N ASP A 410 44.94 -25.98 14.07
CA ASP A 410 45.74 -27.13 14.53
C ASP A 410 46.87 -26.68 15.46
N ALA A 411 47.06 -27.39 16.56
CA ALA A 411 47.79 -26.91 17.74
C ALA A 411 49.33 -26.97 17.67
N GLU A 412 49.98 -27.28 16.54
CA GLU A 412 51.41 -27.64 16.60
C GLU A 412 52.35 -27.04 15.53
N THR A 413 51.88 -26.21 14.58
CA THR A 413 52.79 -25.62 13.55
C THR A 413 52.73 -24.10 13.46
N ARG A 414 53.85 -23.44 13.78
CA ARG A 414 54.05 -21.97 13.70
C ARG A 414 54.00 -21.37 12.27
N CYS A 415 53.60 -22.13 11.24
CA CYS A 415 53.59 -21.69 9.83
C CYS A 415 52.18 -21.67 9.18
N GLN A 416 51.14 -21.70 10.02
CA GLN A 416 49.71 -21.64 9.71
C GLN A 416 49.18 -20.27 9.24
N ASN A 417 49.96 -19.55 8.45
CA ASN A 417 49.53 -18.30 7.83
C ASN A 417 48.89 -18.58 6.48
N LYS A 418 47.72 -17.97 6.23
CA LYS A 418 47.04 -18.00 4.93
C LYS A 418 46.73 -16.57 4.46
N TRP A 419 46.66 -16.39 3.15
CA TRP A 419 46.27 -15.14 2.50
C TRP A 419 45.10 -15.38 1.57
N LEU A 420 44.11 -14.51 1.69
CA LEU A 420 43.01 -14.43 0.73
C LEU A 420 43.52 -13.87 -0.60
N ASP A 421 42.83 -14.22 -1.67
CA ASP A 421 43.13 -13.76 -3.01
C ASP A 421 42.85 -12.25 -3.16
N PRO A 422 43.86 -11.40 -3.42
CA PRO A 422 43.67 -9.96 -3.61
C PRO A 422 43.28 -9.61 -5.06
N THR A 423 43.32 -10.57 -5.99
CA THR A 423 43.24 -10.31 -7.43
C THR A 423 41.97 -9.57 -7.82
N HIS A 424 40.82 -10.00 -7.31
CA HIS A 424 39.53 -9.42 -7.67
C HIS A 424 39.46 -7.93 -7.30
N ASP A 425 39.85 -7.58 -6.08
CA ASP A 425 39.77 -6.22 -5.57
C ASP A 425 40.73 -5.29 -6.33
N ILE A 426 41.95 -5.76 -6.61
CA ILE A 426 42.94 -5.00 -7.40
C ILE A 426 42.39 -4.68 -8.79
N LEU A 427 41.80 -5.67 -9.48
CA LEU A 427 41.23 -5.49 -10.81
C LEU A 427 39.99 -4.60 -10.79
N MET A 428 39.15 -4.69 -9.77
CA MET A 428 38.00 -3.81 -9.60
C MET A 428 38.44 -2.36 -9.32
N THR A 429 39.50 -2.14 -8.54
CA THR A 429 40.10 -0.80 -8.38
C THR A 429 40.65 -0.25 -9.69
N ALA A 430 41.34 -1.08 -10.48
CA ALA A 430 41.83 -0.67 -11.80
C ALA A 430 40.66 -0.30 -12.76
N ARG A 431 39.57 -1.08 -12.72
CA ARG A 431 38.34 -0.82 -13.48
C ARG A 431 37.70 0.51 -13.07
N GLU A 432 37.58 0.78 -11.77
CA GLU A 432 36.99 2.03 -11.27
C GLU A 432 37.84 3.26 -11.59
N LEU A 433 39.17 3.19 -11.40
CA LEU A 433 40.09 4.28 -11.74
C LEU A 433 40.01 4.65 -13.22
N MET A 434 39.97 3.64 -14.10
CA MET A 434 39.78 3.85 -15.54
C MET A 434 38.43 4.49 -15.86
N PHE A 435 37.36 4.02 -15.22
CA PHE A 435 36.02 4.57 -15.42
C PHE A 435 35.93 6.04 -14.99
N ARG A 436 36.51 6.39 -13.83
CA ARG A 436 36.60 7.78 -13.34
C ARG A 436 37.41 8.65 -14.30
N LEU A 437 38.56 8.17 -14.77
CA LEU A 437 39.37 8.89 -15.75
C LEU A 437 38.61 9.13 -17.06
N ALA A 438 37.82 8.15 -17.52
CA ALA A 438 37.02 8.30 -18.73
C ALA A 438 35.91 9.37 -18.58
N LEU A 439 35.32 9.51 -17.39
CA LEU A 439 34.30 10.51 -17.10
C LEU A 439 34.86 11.91 -16.79
N GLN A 440 36.12 12.00 -16.38
CA GLN A 440 36.82 13.26 -16.18
C GLN A 440 37.18 13.97 -17.50
N GLY A 441 37.05 13.28 -18.65
CA GLY A 441 37.20 13.84 -20.00
C GLY A 441 36.12 14.86 -20.39
N ASN A 442 35.65 15.66 -19.45
CA ASN A 442 34.66 16.71 -19.62
C ASN A 442 35.31 18.01 -20.17
N ASN A 443 35.93 17.92 -21.34
CA ASN A 443 36.35 19.08 -22.12
C ASN A 443 35.50 19.17 -23.40
N THR A 444 35.36 20.37 -23.95
CA THR A 444 34.47 20.77 -25.06
C THR A 444 34.57 19.96 -26.36
N ASP A 445 35.56 19.08 -26.49
CA ASP A 445 35.88 18.34 -27.73
C ASP A 445 35.28 16.93 -27.77
N VAL A 446 34.79 16.39 -26.65
CA VAL A 446 34.14 15.08 -26.61
C VAL A 446 32.62 15.26 -26.62
N ALA A 447 31.98 14.92 -27.74
CA ALA A 447 30.54 15.02 -27.86
C ALA A 447 29.83 14.10 -26.84
N PRO A 448 28.74 14.58 -26.20
CA PRO A 448 27.95 13.75 -25.29
C PRO A 448 27.36 12.56 -26.04
N GLN A 449 27.53 11.36 -25.50
CA GLN A 449 26.90 10.15 -26.02
C GLN A 449 25.50 9.98 -25.42
N SER A 450 24.54 9.57 -26.24
CA SER A 450 23.17 9.28 -25.81
C SER A 450 23.07 7.85 -25.27
N VAL A 451 23.14 7.72 -23.95
CA VAL A 451 23.08 6.44 -23.27
C VAL A 451 21.61 6.04 -23.07
N ARG A 452 21.23 4.88 -23.60
CA ARG A 452 19.92 4.28 -23.32
C ARG A 452 19.94 3.69 -21.90
N VAL A 453 19.08 4.20 -21.03
CA VAL A 453 18.94 3.73 -19.66
C VAL A 453 17.49 3.36 -19.38
N THR A 454 17.29 2.30 -18.61
CA THR A 454 16.00 1.89 -18.09
C THR A 454 15.82 2.50 -16.72
N GLN A 455 14.88 3.44 -16.61
CA GLN A 455 14.43 4.06 -15.38
C GLN A 455 13.51 3.08 -14.64
N ARG A 456 13.87 2.73 -13.40
CA ARG A 456 12.99 2.02 -12.47
C ARG A 456 12.34 3.02 -11.53
N GLY A 457 11.03 3.14 -11.65
CA GLY A 457 10.18 3.92 -10.76
C GLY A 457 9.17 3.04 -10.04
N THR A 458 8.48 3.64 -9.06
CA THR A 458 7.32 3.04 -8.40
C THR A 458 6.13 3.94 -8.65
N GLU A 459 5.11 3.44 -9.35
CA GLU A 459 3.85 4.15 -9.52
C GLU A 459 2.81 3.53 -8.59
N VAL A 460 1.99 4.36 -7.95
CA VAL A 460 0.91 3.89 -7.07
C VAL A 460 -0.34 3.74 -7.93
N VAL A 461 -0.86 2.51 -7.98
CA VAL A 461 -2.09 2.16 -8.71
C VAL A 461 -3.18 1.75 -7.73
N TYR A 462 -4.44 2.03 -8.08
CA TYR A 462 -5.58 1.47 -7.37
C TYR A 462 -5.77 0.01 -7.79
N THR A 463 -5.94 -0.87 -6.80
CA THR A 463 -6.26 -2.27 -7.00
C THR A 463 -7.58 -2.55 -6.30
N SER A 464 -8.48 -3.22 -6.99
CA SER A 464 -9.81 -3.51 -6.48
C SER A 464 -9.88 -4.90 -5.86
N ASP A 465 -10.49 -5.00 -4.67
CA ASP A 465 -10.80 -6.27 -4.03
C ASP A 465 -12.29 -6.58 -4.19
N PHE A 466 -12.59 -7.45 -5.14
CA PHE A 466 -13.96 -7.79 -5.53
C PHE A 466 -14.72 -8.58 -4.45
N LEU A 467 -14.02 -9.18 -3.49
CA LEU A 467 -14.67 -9.93 -2.40
C LEU A 467 -15.41 -8.96 -1.47
N PHE A 468 -14.76 -7.87 -1.06
CA PHE A 468 -15.40 -6.87 -0.20
C PHE A 468 -16.53 -6.12 -0.92
N LEU A 469 -16.38 -5.86 -2.23
CA LEU A 469 -17.46 -5.33 -3.05
C LEU A 469 -18.65 -6.30 -3.10
N GLY A 470 -18.39 -7.58 -3.36
CA GLY A 470 -19.42 -8.61 -3.44
C GLY A 470 -20.21 -8.73 -2.14
N LEU A 471 -19.53 -8.71 -0.98
CA LEU A 471 -20.18 -8.74 0.33
C LEU A 471 -21.08 -7.53 0.58
N ALA A 472 -20.61 -6.33 0.23
CA ALA A 472 -21.42 -5.11 0.39
C ALA A 472 -22.66 -5.11 -0.52
N LEU A 473 -22.50 -5.51 -1.79
CA LEU A 473 -23.61 -5.61 -2.74
C LEU A 473 -24.62 -6.69 -2.33
N LEU A 474 -24.15 -7.81 -1.80
CA LEU A 474 -25.00 -8.88 -1.29
C LEU A 474 -25.87 -8.38 -0.13
N LEU A 475 -25.31 -7.63 0.81
CA LEU A 475 -26.06 -7.07 1.92
C LEU A 475 -27.13 -6.07 1.44
N ILE A 476 -26.77 -5.16 0.53
CA ILE A 476 -27.70 -4.20 -0.09
C ILE A 476 -28.82 -4.93 -0.85
N GLY A 477 -28.46 -5.95 -1.62
CA GLY A 477 -29.41 -6.75 -2.39
C GLY A 477 -30.40 -7.49 -1.49
N LEU A 478 -29.93 -8.14 -0.42
CA LEU A 478 -30.79 -8.82 0.55
C LEU A 478 -31.74 -7.85 1.25
N ALA A 479 -31.26 -6.68 1.69
CA ALA A 479 -32.11 -5.66 2.28
C ALA A 479 -33.17 -5.15 1.28
N ALA A 480 -32.77 -4.81 0.05
CA ALA A 480 -33.71 -4.37 -0.98
C ALA A 480 -34.78 -5.42 -1.27
N ILE A 481 -34.39 -6.69 -1.46
CA ILE A 481 -35.31 -7.82 -1.69
C ILE A 481 -36.26 -8.02 -0.52
N SER A 482 -35.80 -7.85 0.73
CA SER A 482 -36.66 -7.98 1.91
C SER A 482 -37.68 -6.84 2.07
N VAL A 483 -37.38 -5.64 1.56
CA VAL A 483 -38.25 -4.46 1.67
C VAL A 483 -39.29 -4.41 0.55
N VAL A 484 -39.00 -4.93 -0.64
CA VAL A 484 -39.92 -4.88 -1.80
C VAL A 484 -41.31 -5.45 -1.48
N PRO A 485 -41.48 -6.61 -0.83
CA PRO A 485 -42.80 -7.16 -0.56
C PRO A 485 -43.59 -6.34 0.48
N LEU A 486 -42.91 -5.56 1.33
CA LEU A 486 -43.57 -4.66 2.29
C LEU A 486 -44.28 -3.50 1.59
N LEU A 487 -43.79 -3.10 0.42
CA LEU A 487 -44.44 -2.08 -0.39
C LEU A 487 -45.63 -2.62 -1.17
N MET A 488 -45.82 -3.95 -1.27
CA MET A 488 -46.90 -4.56 -2.05
C MET A 488 -48.27 -4.36 -1.41
N TYR A 489 -49.34 -4.61 -2.18
CA TYR A 489 -50.74 -4.49 -1.76
C TYR A 489 -51.24 -3.08 -1.42
N TRP A 490 -50.46 -2.04 -1.71
CA TRP A 490 -50.84 -0.64 -1.57
C TRP A 490 -52.16 -0.30 -2.27
N TRP A 491 -52.49 -0.98 -3.37
CA TRP A 491 -53.72 -0.76 -4.13
C TRP A 491 -54.99 -1.10 -3.36
N ARG A 492 -54.89 -1.82 -2.23
CA ARG A 492 -56.03 -2.07 -1.34
C ARG A 492 -56.37 -0.86 -0.47
N LEU A 493 -55.43 0.07 -0.26
CA LEU A 493 -55.60 1.23 0.60
C LEU A 493 -56.37 2.34 -0.11
N GLY A 494 -57.35 2.94 0.57
CA GLY A 494 -58.18 4.03 0.04
C GLY A 494 -57.56 5.44 0.14
N ARG A 495 -56.45 5.57 0.88
CA ARG A 495 -55.78 6.84 1.21
C ARG A 495 -54.29 6.62 1.47
N ASP A 496 -53.55 7.72 1.56
CA ASP A 496 -52.16 7.70 2.02
C ASP A 496 -52.18 7.42 3.54
N VAL A 497 -51.42 6.41 3.95
CA VAL A 497 -51.44 5.89 5.30
C VAL A 497 -50.14 6.15 6.03
N SER A 498 -50.23 6.33 7.34
CA SER A 498 -49.08 6.45 8.22
C SER A 498 -49.34 5.72 9.53
N LEU A 499 -48.31 5.54 10.35
CA LEU A 499 -48.45 5.03 11.71
C LEU A 499 -48.55 6.17 12.73
N SER A 500 -49.10 7.32 12.33
CA SER A 500 -49.28 8.45 13.24
C SER A 500 -50.27 8.07 14.36
N PRO A 501 -50.01 8.47 15.62
CA PRO A 501 -50.89 8.15 16.75
C PRO A 501 -52.33 8.62 16.55
N ILE A 502 -52.53 9.75 15.88
CA ILE A 502 -53.85 10.33 15.62
C ILE A 502 -54.64 9.50 14.62
N GLU A 503 -53.98 9.02 13.57
CA GLU A 503 -54.60 8.17 12.53
C GLU A 503 -55.00 6.80 13.11
N ILE A 504 -54.13 6.23 13.94
CA ILE A 504 -54.40 4.98 14.67
C ILE A 504 -55.55 5.20 15.67
N ALA A 505 -55.50 6.25 16.49
CA ALA A 505 -56.55 6.56 17.47
C ALA A 505 -57.91 6.81 16.82
N ARG A 506 -57.94 7.50 15.67
CA ARG A 506 -59.17 7.70 14.89
C ARG A 506 -59.74 6.38 14.37
N ALA A 507 -58.89 5.46 13.93
CA ALA A 507 -59.29 4.14 13.44
C ALA A 507 -59.83 3.24 14.55
N PHE A 508 -59.27 3.33 15.76
CA PHE A 508 -59.84 2.71 16.97
C PHE A 508 -61.05 3.47 17.56
N SER A 509 -61.61 4.44 16.83
CA SER A 509 -62.79 5.21 17.21
C SER A 509 -62.67 5.99 18.52
N ALA A 510 -61.51 6.61 18.77
CA ALA A 510 -61.32 7.47 19.95
C ALA A 510 -62.41 8.58 20.01
N PRO A 511 -63.12 8.75 21.15
CA PRO A 511 -64.27 9.65 21.27
C PRO A 511 -64.00 11.10 20.82
N GLU A 512 -62.86 11.66 21.19
CA GLU A 512 -62.49 13.05 20.87
C GLU A 512 -62.23 13.29 19.36
N LEU A 513 -62.00 12.22 18.61
CA LEU A 513 -61.69 12.26 17.17
C LEU A 513 -62.89 11.82 16.31
N MET A 514 -64.01 11.40 16.90
CA MET A 514 -65.18 10.89 16.17
C MET A 514 -65.79 11.91 15.21
N ASP A 515 -65.66 13.21 15.51
CA ASP A 515 -66.16 14.30 14.68
C ASP A 515 -65.47 14.41 13.31
N LEU A 516 -64.30 13.78 13.15
CA LEU A 516 -63.45 13.88 11.96
C LEU A 516 -63.75 12.78 10.93
N GLY A 517 -63.45 13.06 9.66
CA GLY A 517 -63.60 12.08 8.58
C GLY A 517 -62.73 10.83 8.79
N SER A 518 -63.33 9.64 8.77
CA SER A 518 -62.65 8.35 9.03
C SER A 518 -61.60 7.97 7.97
N ASN A 519 -61.78 8.43 6.73
CA ASN A 519 -60.89 8.12 5.60
C ASN A 519 -59.98 9.31 5.21
N LEU A 520 -59.60 10.14 6.19
CA LEU A 520 -58.65 11.24 6.01
C LEU A 520 -57.21 10.79 6.33
N ASP A 521 -56.23 11.38 5.66
CA ASP A 521 -54.80 11.24 5.96
C ASP A 521 -54.39 12.06 7.17
N ALA A 522 -53.29 11.68 7.83
CA ALA A 522 -52.81 12.32 9.06
C ALA A 522 -52.65 13.85 8.96
N SER A 523 -52.11 14.35 7.84
CA SER A 523 -51.92 15.79 7.61
C SER A 523 -53.23 16.56 7.58
N ARG A 524 -54.29 15.97 7.00
CA ARG A 524 -55.64 16.57 6.98
C ARG A 524 -56.31 16.43 8.34
N LEU A 525 -56.16 15.30 9.03
CA LEU A 525 -56.66 15.12 10.39
C LEU A 525 -56.08 16.17 11.34
N ILE A 526 -54.78 16.44 11.29
CA ILE A 526 -54.13 17.47 12.12
C ILE A 526 -54.67 18.86 11.80
N LYS A 527 -54.82 19.19 10.51
CA LYS A 527 -55.37 20.47 10.08
C LYS A 527 -56.79 20.71 10.60
N ASP A 528 -57.58 19.65 10.73
CA ASP A 528 -58.95 19.70 11.24
C ASP A 528 -59.00 19.69 12.78
N ILE A 529 -57.93 19.25 13.47
CA ILE A 529 -57.82 19.14 14.93
C ILE A 529 -57.26 20.40 15.61
N ASP A 530 -56.46 21.20 14.90
CA ASP A 530 -55.47 22.24 15.30
C ASP A 530 -55.69 23.06 16.60
N THR A 531 -56.89 23.06 17.20
CA THR A 531 -57.27 23.80 18.41
C THR A 531 -57.78 22.93 19.58
N LYS A 532 -57.86 21.60 19.47
CA LYS A 532 -58.37 20.73 20.55
C LYS A 532 -57.32 20.43 21.62
N GLU A 533 -57.56 20.83 22.86
CA GLU A 533 -56.75 20.46 24.02
C GLU A 533 -57.15 19.09 24.57
N VAL A 534 -56.16 18.23 24.85
CA VAL A 534 -56.37 16.88 25.42
C VAL A 534 -55.43 16.63 26.60
N ARG A 535 -55.91 15.90 27.61
CA ARG A 535 -55.16 15.46 28.80
C ARG A 535 -55.38 13.95 29.02
N TYR A 536 -54.31 13.23 29.36
CA TYR A 536 -54.40 11.83 29.81
C TYR A 536 -54.64 11.76 31.32
N GLY A 537 -55.59 10.93 31.74
CA GLY A 537 -55.87 10.67 33.14
C GLY A 537 -57.16 9.88 33.33
N VAL A 538 -57.72 9.92 34.54
CA VAL A 538 -58.95 9.21 34.88
C VAL A 538 -60.13 10.01 34.38
N VAL A 539 -60.98 9.37 33.58
CA VAL A 539 -62.26 9.90 33.12
C VAL A 539 -63.36 9.05 33.74
N SER A 540 -64.28 9.69 34.46
CA SER A 540 -65.45 9.03 35.02
C SER A 540 -66.62 9.16 34.06
N TYR A 541 -67.27 8.03 33.76
CA TYR A 541 -68.47 7.97 32.95
C TYR A 541 -69.68 7.59 33.80
N GLU A 542 -70.80 8.27 33.58
CA GLU A 542 -72.10 7.91 34.14
C GLU A 542 -72.88 7.06 33.14
N SER A 543 -73.18 5.80 33.52
CA SER A 543 -74.06 4.92 32.74
C SER A 543 -75.51 5.09 33.21
N ALA A 544 -76.38 5.54 32.30
CA ALA A 544 -77.81 5.58 32.52
C ALA A 544 -78.45 4.27 32.01
N ASP A 545 -78.18 3.16 32.69
CA ASP A 545 -78.87 1.89 32.43
C ASP A 545 -79.82 1.59 33.61
N GLY A 546 -81.03 1.11 33.29
CA GLY A 546 -82.22 1.15 34.16
C GLY A 546 -81.97 0.88 35.66
N ASN A 547 -82.34 1.85 36.50
CA ASN A 547 -82.43 1.82 37.96
C ASN A 547 -81.14 1.64 38.80
N ARG A 548 -79.93 1.71 38.23
CA ARG A 548 -78.68 1.89 39.02
C ARG A 548 -77.72 2.86 38.32
N GLU A 549 -77.49 4.03 38.91
CA GLU A 549 -76.35 4.89 38.54
C GLU A 549 -75.04 4.14 38.81
N GLN A 550 -74.35 3.72 37.75
CA GLN A 550 -73.07 3.07 37.84
C GLN A 550 -72.01 3.97 37.18
N THR A 551 -71.10 4.48 38.00
CA THR A 551 -69.94 5.26 37.55
C THR A 551 -68.79 4.33 37.23
N THR A 552 -68.36 4.27 35.96
CA THR A 552 -67.15 3.57 35.54
C THR A 552 -66.04 4.58 35.31
N SER A 553 -64.84 4.31 35.81
CA SER A 553 -63.68 5.18 35.65
C SER A 553 -62.64 4.48 34.81
N GLU A 554 -62.16 5.10 33.73
CA GLU A 554 -61.14 4.51 32.86
C GLU A 554 -60.00 5.50 32.59
N LEU A 555 -58.84 5.01 32.16
CA LEU A 555 -57.72 5.85 31.74
C LEU A 555 -57.83 6.19 30.25
N ALA A 556 -58.16 7.45 29.95
CA ALA A 556 -58.36 7.91 28.59
C ALA A 556 -57.77 9.30 28.35
N PHE A 557 -57.63 9.67 27.07
CA PHE A 557 -57.39 11.05 26.66
C PHE A 557 -58.73 11.75 26.49
N ALA A 558 -58.98 12.82 27.23
CA ALA A 558 -60.17 13.66 27.11
C ALA A 558 -59.85 15.14 27.36
N ARG A 559 -60.85 16.01 27.26
CA ARG A 559 -60.69 17.44 27.56
C ARG A 559 -60.18 17.67 28.99
N PRO A 560 -59.30 18.66 29.23
CA PRO A 560 -58.71 18.91 30.55
C PRO A 560 -59.74 19.11 31.68
N SER A 561 -60.95 19.58 31.36
CA SER A 561 -62.03 19.83 32.32
C SER A 561 -62.64 18.58 32.94
N VAL A 562 -62.48 17.40 32.32
CA VAL A 562 -63.14 16.14 32.69
C VAL A 562 -62.13 15.09 33.18
N VAL A 563 -60.84 15.43 33.16
CA VAL A 563 -59.73 14.49 33.42
C VAL A 563 -59.14 14.75 34.79
N GLN A 564 -59.09 13.70 35.61
CA GLN A 564 -58.43 13.71 36.92
C GLN A 564 -57.07 13.00 36.87
N ALA A 565 -56.18 13.32 37.81
CA ALA A 565 -54.90 12.64 37.91
C ALA A 565 -55.08 11.22 38.49
N PRO A 566 -54.42 10.20 37.93
CA PRO A 566 -54.52 8.83 38.45
C PRO A 566 -53.90 8.72 39.83
N GLN A 567 -54.53 7.94 40.71
CA GLN A 567 -54.06 7.71 42.08
C GLN A 567 -53.29 6.39 42.18
N ARG A 568 -52.30 6.35 43.08
CA ARG A 568 -51.44 5.19 43.25
C ARG A 568 -52.22 4.04 43.91
N GLY A 569 -52.35 2.92 43.19
CA GLY A 569 -52.97 1.68 43.72
C GLY A 569 -54.44 1.51 43.35
N GLU A 570 -55.05 2.48 42.67
CA GLU A 570 -56.39 2.34 42.10
C GLU A 570 -56.36 1.52 40.80
N GLN A 571 -57.40 0.74 40.58
CA GLN A 571 -57.66 -0.01 39.34
C GLN A 571 -58.79 0.70 38.59
N TYR A 572 -58.60 0.91 37.29
CA TYR A 572 -59.53 1.61 36.40
C TYR A 572 -59.88 0.70 35.23
#